data_AF-A0A257ES24-F1
#
_entry.id   AF-A0A257ES24-F1
#
_cell.length_a   1.000
_cell.length_b   1.000
_cell.length_c   1.000
_cell.angle_alpha   90.00
_cell.angle_beta   90.00
_cell.angle_gamma   90.00
#
_symmetry.space_group_name_H-M   'P 1'
#
loop_
_entity.id
_entity.type
_entity.pdbx_description
1 polymer ?
#
loop_
_entity_poly.entity_id
_entity_poly.type
_entity_poly.pdbx_seq_one_letter_code
_entity_poly.pdbx_strand_id
1 'polypeptide(L)'
;MGNRVQHALRAFTAKDQKDLKQASETYRPNPRFATEDAIRDVGTGEAVTSFLENKGIPGIVERTLIRPPSSQIGPIDPALRAQLLASSPVKGKYDTALDRDSAYEILRRRADQAAAEANGAAQDQPAPAEPTSPWQRGGSGADDGLTHARRYDGGRGGAAPVERPRSSSGSRSDSVTEVFAKSFARQIGSKTGQAVVRGILGSLFRKR
;
A
#
# COMPACT_ATOMS: atom_id res chain seq x y z
N MET A 1 -18.97 36.07 -9.65
CA MET A 1 -17.55 35.77 -9.91
C MET A 1 -17.02 36.83 -10.87
N GLY A 2 -16.03 37.63 -10.53
CA GLY A 2 -15.51 38.64 -11.45
C GLY A 2 -14.28 39.44 -11.00
N ASN A 3 -13.81 39.24 -9.77
CA ASN A 3 -12.48 39.68 -9.38
C ASN A 3 -11.43 38.74 -9.99
N ARG A 4 -10.36 39.32 -10.52
CA ARG A 4 -9.23 38.58 -11.11
C ARG A 4 -7.98 38.85 -10.30
N VAL A 5 -7.30 37.79 -9.92
CA VAL A 5 -6.04 37.82 -9.19
C VAL A 5 -5.11 36.85 -9.89
N GLN A 6 -4.03 37.37 -10.47
CA GLN A 6 -3.05 36.59 -11.21
C GLN A 6 -1.69 36.75 -10.55
N HIS A 7 -1.13 35.62 -10.12
CA HIS A 7 0.27 35.54 -9.75
C HIS A 7 1.15 35.42 -11.00
N ALA A 8 2.47 35.47 -10.78
CA ALA A 8 3.46 35.44 -11.84
C ALA A 8 3.24 34.30 -12.83
N LEU A 9 3.14 34.64 -14.13
CA LEU A 9 3.21 33.65 -15.20
C LEU A 9 4.63 33.62 -15.73
N ARG A 10 5.32 32.50 -15.49
CA ARG A 10 6.68 32.28 -15.94
C ARG A 10 6.68 31.81 -17.39
N ALA A 11 6.94 32.73 -18.31
CA ALA A 11 7.00 32.42 -19.72
C ALA A 11 8.42 32.04 -20.18
N PHE A 12 8.69 30.74 -20.26
CA PHE A 12 9.98 30.23 -20.77
C PHE A 12 9.88 29.64 -22.18
N THR A 13 8.70 29.11 -22.53
CA THR A 13 8.45 28.53 -23.85
C THR A 13 7.62 29.47 -24.73
N ALA A 14 7.64 29.25 -26.04
CA ALA A 14 6.82 30.03 -26.98
C ALA A 14 5.31 29.87 -26.74
N LYS A 15 4.88 28.76 -26.13
CA LYS A 15 3.50 28.56 -25.71
C LYS A 15 3.17 29.49 -24.54
N ASP A 16 4.00 29.49 -23.51
CA ASP A 16 3.77 30.31 -22.32
C ASP A 16 3.76 31.82 -22.63
N GLN A 17 4.54 32.26 -23.63
CA GLN A 17 4.52 33.64 -24.10
C GLN A 17 3.17 34.00 -24.75
N LYS A 18 2.57 33.08 -25.52
CA LYS A 18 1.24 33.28 -26.10
C LYS A 18 0.18 33.32 -24.99
N ASP A 19 0.29 32.42 -24.01
CA ASP A 19 -0.64 32.34 -22.89
C ASP A 19 -0.54 33.61 -22.00
N LEU A 20 0.68 34.12 -21.76
CA LEU A 20 0.93 35.40 -21.07
C LEU A 20 0.25 36.56 -21.80
N LYS A 21 0.45 36.66 -23.12
CA LYS A 21 -0.14 37.70 -23.94
C LYS A 21 -1.66 37.66 -23.89
N GLN A 22 -2.25 36.49 -24.10
CA GLN A 22 -3.70 36.28 -24.01
C GLN A 22 -4.24 36.64 -22.63
N ALA A 23 -3.55 36.26 -21.56
CA ALA A 23 -3.95 36.60 -20.19
C ALA A 23 -3.92 38.11 -19.96
N SER A 24 -2.88 38.80 -20.46
CA SER A 24 -2.73 40.25 -20.31
C SER A 24 -3.82 41.06 -21.02
N GLU A 25 -4.26 40.61 -22.20
CA GLU A 25 -5.31 41.24 -23.02
C GLU A 25 -6.68 41.20 -22.33
N THR A 26 -6.88 40.28 -21.38
CA THR A 26 -8.15 40.21 -20.65
C THR A 26 -8.35 41.37 -19.68
N TYR A 27 -7.28 42.04 -19.24
CA TYR A 27 -7.32 43.09 -18.23
C TYR A 27 -7.61 44.46 -18.83
N ARG A 28 -8.22 45.34 -18.02
CA ARG A 28 -8.32 46.76 -18.37
C ARG A 28 -6.93 47.39 -18.29
N PRO A 29 -6.43 48.05 -19.35
CA PRO A 29 -5.07 48.56 -19.39
C PRO A 29 -4.84 49.67 -18.35
N ASN A 30 -3.63 49.71 -17.81
CA ASN A 30 -3.17 50.77 -16.90
C ASN A 30 -2.14 51.65 -17.64
N PRO A 31 -2.29 52.99 -17.66
CA PRO A 31 -1.30 53.86 -18.30
C PRO A 31 0.06 53.88 -17.58
N ARG A 32 0.15 53.40 -16.34
CA ARG A 32 1.37 53.43 -15.53
C ARG A 32 2.37 52.33 -15.87
N PHE A 33 1.91 51.21 -16.43
CA PHE A 33 2.75 50.06 -16.76
C PHE A 33 2.08 49.12 -17.78
N ALA A 34 2.88 48.35 -18.52
CA ALA A 34 2.37 47.30 -19.39
C ALA A 34 1.93 46.07 -18.56
N THR A 35 0.70 45.61 -18.78
CA THR A 35 0.13 44.46 -18.03
C THR A 35 0.92 43.17 -18.27
N GLU A 36 1.42 42.95 -19.49
CA GLU A 36 2.20 41.77 -19.86
C GLU A 36 3.48 41.66 -19.01
N ASP A 37 4.25 42.76 -18.95
CA ASP A 37 5.46 42.85 -18.14
C ASP A 37 5.14 42.71 -16.65
N ALA A 38 4.07 43.38 -16.18
CA ALA A 38 3.65 43.28 -14.79
C ALA A 38 3.29 41.86 -14.36
N ILE A 39 2.63 41.05 -15.21
CA ILE A 39 2.30 39.65 -14.92
C ILE A 39 3.57 38.78 -14.92
N ARG A 40 4.56 39.11 -15.74
CA ARG A 40 5.84 38.39 -15.77
C ARG A 40 6.70 38.69 -14.54
N ASP A 41 6.71 39.94 -14.09
CA ASP A 41 7.67 40.45 -13.11
C ASP A 41 7.22 40.36 -11.65
N VAL A 42 5.93 40.07 -11.38
CA VAL A 42 5.43 39.93 -10.00
C VAL A 42 6.19 38.83 -9.24
N GLY A 43 6.62 39.17 -8.02
CA GLY A 43 7.37 38.28 -7.13
C GLY A 43 6.50 37.50 -6.13
N THR A 44 7.16 36.83 -5.20
CA THR A 44 6.48 36.18 -4.06
C THR A 44 5.81 37.23 -3.19
N GLY A 45 4.52 37.04 -2.89
CA GLY A 45 3.75 38.03 -2.13
C GLY A 45 3.22 39.19 -2.98
N GLU A 46 3.43 39.18 -4.30
CA GLU A 46 2.81 40.12 -5.24
C GLU A 46 1.80 39.40 -6.15
N ALA A 47 0.82 40.16 -6.63
CA ALA A 47 -0.10 39.73 -7.67
C ALA A 47 -0.59 40.91 -8.50
N VAL A 48 -0.99 40.61 -9.72
CA VAL A 48 -1.73 41.51 -10.59
C VAL A 48 -3.21 41.31 -10.31
N THR A 49 -3.90 42.39 -9.91
CA THR A 49 -5.30 42.32 -9.50
C THR A 49 -6.18 43.27 -10.29
N SER A 50 -7.37 42.81 -10.67
CA SER A 50 -8.46 43.64 -11.16
C SER A 50 -9.71 43.27 -10.38
N PHE A 51 -10.16 44.19 -9.55
CA PHE A 51 -11.38 44.04 -8.76
C PHE A 51 -12.55 44.71 -9.47
N LEU A 52 -13.75 44.20 -9.23
CA LEU A 52 -14.96 44.81 -9.77
C LEU A 52 -15.26 46.13 -9.05
N GLU A 53 -15.54 47.15 -9.85
CA GLU A 53 -16.10 48.43 -9.41
C GLU A 53 -17.64 48.36 -9.35
N ASN A 54 -18.27 49.51 -9.09
CA ASN A 54 -19.72 49.64 -9.08
C ASN A 54 -20.34 49.07 -10.36
N LYS A 55 -21.46 48.34 -10.18
CA LYS A 55 -22.18 47.66 -11.27
C LYS A 55 -21.39 46.54 -11.96
N GLY A 56 -20.35 45.99 -11.33
CA GLY A 56 -19.65 44.80 -11.82
C GLY A 56 -18.71 45.08 -12.99
N ILE A 57 -18.27 46.33 -13.15
CA ILE A 57 -17.32 46.75 -14.18
C ILE A 57 -15.91 46.34 -13.70
N PRO A 58 -15.09 45.64 -14.51
CA PRO A 58 -13.70 45.37 -14.13
C PRO A 58 -12.91 46.66 -13.98
N GLY A 59 -12.33 46.87 -12.80
CA GLY A 59 -11.46 48.00 -12.53
C GLY A 59 -10.11 47.91 -13.24
N ILE A 60 -9.37 49.02 -13.24
CA ILE A 60 -8.02 49.10 -13.80
C ILE A 60 -7.11 48.08 -13.10
N VAL A 61 -6.26 47.42 -13.88
CA VAL A 61 -5.31 46.46 -13.35
C VAL A 61 -4.24 47.14 -12.51
N GLU A 62 -3.96 46.59 -11.33
CA GLU A 62 -2.96 47.13 -10.40
C GLU A 62 -2.00 46.02 -9.94
N ARG A 63 -0.76 46.39 -9.65
CA ARG A 63 0.22 45.52 -8.97
C ARG A 63 0.04 45.68 -7.47
N THR A 64 -0.31 44.59 -6.80
CA THR A 64 -0.72 44.62 -5.40
C THR A 64 0.14 43.68 -4.57
N LEU A 65 0.53 44.12 -3.36
CA LEU A 65 1.14 43.26 -2.33
C LEU A 65 0.05 42.49 -1.59
N ILE A 66 0.20 41.17 -1.52
CA ILE A 66 -0.71 40.28 -0.81
C ILE A 66 -0.25 40.21 0.64
N ARG A 67 -1.13 40.67 1.53
CA ARG A 67 -0.92 40.53 2.96
C ARG A 67 -0.94 39.04 3.34
N PRO A 68 0.11 38.50 3.97
CA PRO A 68 0.10 37.12 4.44
C PRO A 68 -0.97 36.95 5.52
N PRO A 69 -1.56 35.74 5.66
CA PRO A 69 -2.51 35.48 6.73
C PRO A 69 -1.82 35.66 8.09
N SER A 70 -2.51 36.28 9.04
CA SER A 70 -2.05 36.44 10.42
C SER A 70 -2.29 35.18 11.26
N SER A 71 -2.22 33.99 10.66
CA SER A 71 -2.42 32.71 11.34
C SER A 71 -1.07 32.06 11.68
N GLN A 72 -1.03 31.33 12.78
CA GLN A 72 0.11 30.47 13.11
C GLN A 72 0.11 29.27 12.16
N ILE A 73 1.04 29.25 11.21
CA ILE A 73 1.31 28.09 10.38
C ILE A 73 2.36 27.24 11.10
N GLY A 74 1.93 26.11 11.69
CA GLY A 74 2.81 25.20 12.42
C GLY A 74 2.12 24.55 13.63
N PRO A 75 2.78 23.58 14.29
CA PRO A 75 2.26 23.00 15.52
C PRO A 75 2.14 24.08 16.61
N ILE A 76 1.06 24.01 17.39
CA ILE A 76 0.86 24.87 18.55
C ILE A 76 1.90 24.54 19.64
N ASP A 77 2.37 25.56 20.34
CA ASP A 77 3.22 25.38 21.52
C ASP A 77 2.49 24.48 22.55
N PRO A 78 3.10 23.39 23.03
CA PRO A 78 2.51 22.53 24.06
C PRO A 78 2.00 23.28 25.29
N ALA A 79 2.69 24.35 25.72
CA ALA A 79 2.27 25.15 26.87
C ALA A 79 0.98 25.94 26.57
N LEU A 80 0.93 26.62 25.41
CA LEU A 80 -0.27 27.32 24.95
C LEU A 80 -1.45 26.35 24.77
N ARG A 81 -1.20 25.16 24.21
CA ARG A 81 -2.23 24.13 24.03
C ARG A 81 -2.80 23.67 25.37
N ALA A 82 -1.96 23.45 26.38
CA ALA A 82 -2.42 23.05 27.71
C ALA A 82 -3.32 24.12 28.36
N GLN A 83 -2.96 25.40 28.21
CA GLN A 83 -3.77 26.52 28.71
C GLN A 83 -5.13 26.58 28.02
N LEU A 84 -5.16 26.45 26.68
CA LEU A 84 -6.42 26.44 25.92
C LEU A 84 -7.32 25.28 26.31
N LEU A 85 -6.76 24.07 26.45
CA LEU A 85 -7.50 22.89 26.94
C LEU A 85 -8.05 23.11 28.36
N ALA A 86 -7.27 23.74 29.24
CA ALA A 86 -7.71 24.06 30.60
C ALA A 86 -8.84 25.10 30.66
N SER A 87 -8.96 25.97 29.65
CA SER A 87 -10.04 26.95 29.52
C SER A 87 -11.27 26.43 28.76
N SER A 88 -11.18 25.22 28.19
CA SER A 88 -12.21 24.68 27.30
C SER A 88 -13.50 24.30 28.06
N PRO A 89 -14.69 24.58 27.51
CA PRO A 89 -15.97 24.14 28.08
C PRO A 89 -16.13 22.62 28.21
N VAL A 90 -15.34 21.85 27.45
CA VAL A 90 -15.35 20.38 27.45
C VAL A 90 -14.16 19.77 28.18
N LYS A 91 -13.42 20.57 28.95
CA LYS A 91 -12.33 20.08 29.81
C LYS A 91 -12.81 18.89 30.65
N GLY A 92 -12.01 17.84 30.71
CA GLY A 92 -12.32 16.61 31.46
C GLY A 92 -13.18 15.60 30.71
N LYS A 93 -13.93 16.01 29.67
CA LYS A 93 -14.78 15.08 28.91
C LYS A 93 -14.00 14.21 27.92
N TYR A 94 -12.96 14.78 27.31
CA TYR A 94 -12.17 14.15 26.23
C TYR A 94 -10.67 14.09 26.54
N ASP A 95 -10.29 14.25 27.81
CA ASP A 95 -8.88 14.33 28.21
C ASP A 95 -8.21 12.95 28.21
N THR A 96 -8.98 11.90 28.46
CA THR A 96 -8.48 10.52 28.49
C THR A 96 -8.34 9.98 27.07
N ALA A 97 -7.10 9.74 26.65
CA ALA A 97 -6.83 8.99 25.42
C ALA A 97 -7.32 7.54 25.60
N LEU A 98 -8.24 7.11 24.73
CA LEU A 98 -8.72 5.74 24.68
C LEU A 98 -8.04 5.03 23.51
N ASP A 99 -7.06 4.18 23.84
CA ASP A 99 -6.51 3.23 22.89
C ASP A 99 -7.30 1.93 22.98
N ARG A 100 -7.90 1.50 21.87
CA ARG A 100 -8.78 0.33 21.83
C ARG A 100 -8.04 -0.81 21.14
N ASP A 101 -8.20 -2.02 21.65
CA ASP A 101 -7.68 -3.24 21.02
C ASP A 101 -7.95 -3.24 19.51
N SER A 102 -6.89 -3.26 18.71
CA SER A 102 -7.02 -3.27 17.27
C SER A 102 -7.56 -4.63 16.79
N ALA A 103 -8.30 -4.64 15.67
CA ALA A 103 -8.78 -5.90 15.09
C ALA A 103 -7.62 -6.88 14.81
N TYR A 104 -6.45 -6.35 14.44
CA TYR A 104 -5.24 -7.13 14.24
C TYR A 104 -4.77 -7.82 15.53
N GLU A 105 -4.71 -7.11 16.66
CA GLU A 105 -4.31 -7.69 17.96
C GLU A 105 -5.28 -8.74 18.46
N ILE A 106 -6.59 -8.54 18.22
CA ILE A 106 -7.63 -9.51 18.58
C ILE A 106 -7.48 -10.78 17.73
N LEU A 107 -7.30 -10.63 16.41
CA LEU A 107 -7.13 -11.77 15.50
C LEU A 107 -5.83 -12.51 15.77
N ARG A 108 -4.74 -11.80 16.07
CA ARG A 108 -3.46 -12.40 16.43
C ARG A 108 -3.55 -13.21 17.72
N ARG A 109 -4.14 -12.65 18.79
CA ARG A 109 -4.40 -13.41 20.03
C ARG A 109 -5.20 -14.68 19.78
N ARG A 110 -6.24 -14.61 18.94
CA ARG A 110 -7.05 -15.79 18.59
C ARG A 110 -6.25 -16.84 17.81
N ALA A 111 -5.40 -16.41 16.87
CA ALA A 111 -4.53 -17.31 16.12
C ALA A 111 -3.48 -17.99 17.03
N ASP A 112 -2.87 -17.21 17.93
CA ASP A 112 -1.88 -17.72 18.89
C ASP A 112 -2.51 -18.71 19.88
N GLN A 113 -3.73 -18.44 20.35
CA GLN A 113 -4.52 -19.37 21.18
C GLN A 113 -4.83 -20.67 20.44
N ALA A 114 -5.33 -20.59 19.20
CA ALA A 114 -5.61 -21.77 18.40
C ALA A 114 -4.36 -22.62 18.12
N ALA A 115 -3.20 -21.98 17.91
CA ALA A 115 -1.93 -22.67 17.73
C ALA A 115 -1.45 -23.36 19.03
N ALA A 116 -1.63 -22.72 20.19
CA ALA A 116 -1.29 -23.30 21.49
C ALA A 116 -2.18 -24.52 21.82
N GLU A 117 -3.49 -24.43 21.55
CA GLU A 117 -4.43 -25.53 21.72
C GLU A 117 -4.10 -26.73 20.81
N ALA A 118 -3.73 -26.47 19.56
CA ALA A 118 -3.30 -27.51 18.62
C ALA A 118 -2.01 -28.22 19.08
N ASN A 119 -1.07 -27.47 19.67
CA ASN A 119 0.19 -28.04 20.19
C ASN A 119 -0.01 -28.82 21.51
N GLY A 120 -0.93 -28.37 22.38
CA GLY A 120 -1.27 -29.08 23.61
C GLY A 120 -2.01 -30.41 23.36
N ALA A 121 -2.92 -30.44 22.38
CA ALA A 121 -3.64 -31.65 21.99
C ALA A 121 -2.76 -32.74 21.34
N ALA A 122 -1.56 -32.38 20.88
CA ALA A 122 -0.57 -33.32 20.34
C ALA A 122 0.32 -33.97 21.41
N GLN A 123 0.37 -33.41 22.63
CA GLN A 123 1.20 -33.92 23.73
C GLN A 123 0.44 -34.89 24.67
N ASP A 124 -0.88 -34.95 24.59
CA ASP A 124 -1.74 -35.84 25.40
C ASP A 124 -2.19 -37.12 24.66
N GLN A 125 -1.66 -37.38 23.46
CA GLN A 125 -1.86 -38.68 22.81
C GLN A 125 -0.82 -39.70 23.33
N PRO A 126 -1.22 -40.77 24.02
CA PRO A 126 -0.30 -41.85 24.35
C PRO A 126 0.27 -42.43 23.06
N ALA A 127 1.59 -42.64 23.05
CA ALA A 127 2.30 -43.23 21.91
C ALA A 127 1.56 -44.49 21.43
N PRO A 128 1.26 -44.64 20.13
CA PRO A 128 0.63 -45.85 19.64
C PRO A 128 1.56 -47.03 19.92
N ALA A 129 1.07 -48.00 20.70
CA ALA A 129 1.77 -49.25 20.95
C ALA A 129 2.15 -49.91 19.62
N GLU A 130 3.40 -50.37 19.51
CA GLU A 130 3.91 -51.02 18.31
C GLU A 130 3.00 -52.20 17.91
N PRO A 131 2.59 -52.32 16.63
CA PRO A 131 1.81 -53.46 16.18
C PRO A 131 2.72 -54.70 16.17
N THR A 132 2.54 -55.59 17.14
CA THR A 132 3.04 -56.96 17.08
C THR A 132 2.44 -57.66 15.87
N SER A 133 3.26 -57.90 14.84
CA SER A 133 2.85 -58.60 13.63
C SER A 133 2.52 -60.07 13.94
N PRO A 134 1.36 -60.61 13.49
CA PRO A 134 0.96 -61.99 13.77
C PRO A 134 1.79 -63.08 13.07
N TRP A 135 2.79 -62.71 12.26
CA TRP A 135 3.45 -63.62 11.32
C TRP A 135 4.84 -64.09 11.76
N GLN A 136 5.29 -63.75 12.96
CA GLN A 136 6.51 -64.32 13.55
C GLN A 136 6.18 -65.58 14.36
N ARG A 137 5.75 -66.63 13.66
CA ARG A 137 5.77 -68.00 14.19
C ARG A 137 6.05 -69.01 13.07
N GLY A 138 7.33 -69.33 12.92
CA GLY A 138 7.81 -70.61 12.38
C GLY A 138 7.87 -70.73 10.85
N GLY A 139 9.04 -71.13 10.33
CA GLY A 139 9.15 -71.67 8.98
C GLY A 139 10.48 -71.38 8.30
N SER A 140 11.30 -72.42 8.19
CA SER A 140 12.56 -72.57 7.47
C SER A 140 12.50 -72.34 5.95
N GLY A 141 13.64 -71.97 5.35
CA GLY A 141 13.94 -72.08 3.91
C GLY A 141 13.87 -70.72 3.19
N ALA A 142 15.01 -70.10 2.88
CA ALA A 142 15.82 -70.32 1.68
C ALA A 142 15.43 -69.38 0.52
N ASP A 143 16.47 -68.95 -0.18
CA ASP A 143 16.50 -68.22 -1.45
C ASP A 143 16.22 -66.70 -1.48
N ASP A 144 17.33 -65.97 -1.37
CA ASP A 144 17.97 -65.29 -2.50
C ASP A 144 17.09 -64.47 -3.46
N GLY A 145 17.36 -63.17 -3.48
CA GLY A 145 17.11 -62.36 -4.65
C GLY A 145 17.14 -60.86 -4.41
N LEU A 146 18.19 -60.21 -4.91
CA LEU A 146 18.16 -58.83 -5.45
C LEU A 146 18.22 -57.74 -4.35
N THR A 147 19.38 -57.43 -3.76
CA THR A 147 20.55 -56.75 -4.37
C THR A 147 20.19 -55.58 -5.30
N HIS A 148 20.85 -54.44 -5.04
CA HIS A 148 20.87 -53.15 -5.76
C HIS A 148 19.79 -52.14 -5.34
N ALA A 149 20.08 -50.93 -4.84
CA ALA A 149 21.32 -50.18 -4.82
C ALA A 149 21.35 -49.21 -3.62
N ARG A 150 22.42 -49.30 -2.81
CA ARG A 150 22.93 -48.16 -2.05
C ARG A 150 23.68 -47.25 -3.02
N ARG A 151 23.47 -45.93 -2.90
CA ARG A 151 24.41 -44.81 -3.13
C ARG A 151 23.54 -43.54 -3.19
N TYR A 152 23.83 -42.42 -2.55
CA TYR A 152 25.05 -41.82 -2.01
C TYR A 152 24.55 -40.60 -1.22
N ASP A 153 24.81 -40.51 0.08
CA ASP A 153 25.85 -39.69 0.73
C ASP A 153 25.77 -38.18 0.45
N GLY A 154 25.62 -37.42 1.54
CA GLY A 154 25.64 -35.97 1.54
C GLY A 154 27.04 -35.48 1.87
N GLY A 155 27.61 -34.63 1.01
CA GLY A 155 28.92 -34.07 1.29
C GLY A 155 29.47 -33.08 0.26
N ARG A 156 29.19 -31.80 0.51
CA ARG A 156 30.17 -30.70 0.53
C ARG A 156 30.92 -30.31 -0.77
N GLY A 157 30.73 -29.05 -1.18
CA GLY A 157 31.83 -28.19 -1.63
C GLY A 157 31.79 -27.66 -3.07
N GLY A 158 31.83 -26.33 -3.20
CA GLY A 158 32.81 -25.66 -4.06
C GLY A 158 32.54 -25.46 -5.55
N ALA A 159 32.38 -24.17 -5.90
CA ALA A 159 33.01 -23.48 -7.04
C ALA A 159 32.38 -23.49 -8.45
N ALA A 160 32.17 -22.24 -8.90
CA ALA A 160 32.37 -21.69 -10.25
C ALA A 160 31.23 -21.80 -11.31
N PRO A 161 31.17 -20.82 -12.25
CA PRO A 161 29.92 -20.19 -12.65
C PRO A 161 29.43 -20.67 -14.02
N VAL A 162 28.11 -20.74 -14.18
CA VAL A 162 27.49 -21.04 -15.49
C VAL A 162 26.73 -19.81 -15.97
N GLU A 163 27.23 -19.25 -17.07
CA GLU A 163 26.67 -18.14 -17.83
C GLU A 163 25.21 -18.40 -18.23
N ARG A 164 24.35 -17.39 -18.06
CA ARG A 164 22.99 -17.39 -18.57
C ARG A 164 22.86 -16.35 -19.70
N PRO A 165 22.15 -16.67 -20.79
CA PRO A 165 22.06 -15.80 -21.95
C PRO A 165 21.28 -14.53 -21.63
N ARG A 166 21.77 -13.42 -22.22
CA ARG A 166 21.14 -12.11 -22.24
C ARG A 166 19.89 -12.18 -23.11
N SER A 167 18.72 -11.84 -22.55
CA SER A 167 17.58 -11.39 -23.32
C SER A 167 17.28 -9.92 -23.00
N SER A 168 17.00 -9.21 -24.08
CA SER A 168 16.77 -7.78 -24.18
C SER A 168 15.37 -7.36 -23.74
N SER A 169 15.31 -6.11 -23.26
CA SER A 169 14.20 -5.14 -23.39
C SER A 169 12.80 -5.49 -22.87
N GLY A 170 12.25 -4.59 -22.05
CA GLY A 170 10.86 -4.18 -22.20
C GLY A 170 10.03 -4.11 -20.93
N SER A 171 9.88 -2.88 -20.43
CA SER A 171 8.68 -2.34 -19.76
C SER A 171 8.15 -2.98 -18.48
N ARG A 172 8.16 -2.16 -17.43
CA ARG A 172 7.46 -2.30 -16.14
C ARG A 172 5.94 -2.28 -16.32
N SER A 173 5.24 -3.29 -15.81
CA SER A 173 4.01 -3.17 -15.01
C SER A 173 3.54 -4.55 -14.55
N ASP A 174 4.04 -5.04 -13.41
CA ASP A 174 3.52 -6.25 -12.79
C ASP A 174 2.14 -5.97 -12.19
N SER A 175 1.15 -6.64 -12.78
CA SER A 175 -0.24 -6.59 -12.34
C SER A 175 -0.46 -7.64 -11.23
N VAL A 176 -1.14 -7.21 -10.16
CA VAL A 176 -1.52 -8.00 -8.97
C VAL A 176 -2.22 -9.33 -9.31
N THR A 177 -2.72 -9.46 -10.54
CA THR A 177 -3.35 -10.66 -11.12
C THR A 177 -2.41 -11.85 -11.32
N GLU A 178 -1.10 -11.66 -11.55
CA GLU A 178 -0.19 -12.77 -11.86
C GLU A 178 0.25 -13.55 -10.60
N VAL A 179 0.36 -12.88 -9.45
CA VAL A 179 0.70 -13.52 -8.16
C VAL A 179 -0.42 -14.42 -7.65
N PHE A 180 -1.67 -14.03 -7.90
CA PHE A 180 -2.85 -14.84 -7.57
C PHE A 180 -2.97 -16.09 -8.45
N ALA A 181 -2.73 -15.95 -9.76
CA ALA A 181 -2.76 -17.09 -10.69
C ALA A 181 -1.65 -18.12 -10.37
N LYS A 182 -0.44 -17.62 -10.03
CA LYS A 182 0.72 -18.47 -9.69
C LYS A 182 0.54 -19.25 -8.38
N SER A 183 -0.28 -18.74 -7.46
CA SER A 183 -0.61 -19.42 -6.20
C SER A 183 -1.64 -20.53 -6.41
N PHE A 184 -2.61 -20.36 -7.31
CA PHE A 184 -3.58 -21.40 -7.66
C PHE A 184 -2.95 -22.59 -8.39
N ALA A 185 -1.96 -22.35 -9.25
CA ALA A 185 -1.29 -23.41 -10.00
C ALA A 185 -0.48 -24.39 -9.11
N ARG A 186 0.07 -23.92 -7.98
CA ARG A 186 0.84 -24.77 -7.06
C ARG A 186 -0.03 -25.73 -6.25
N GLN A 187 -1.34 -25.49 -6.17
CA GLN A 187 -2.25 -26.26 -5.34
C GLN A 187 -2.94 -27.43 -6.09
N ILE A 188 -2.85 -27.48 -7.42
CA ILE A 188 -3.43 -28.56 -8.25
C ILE A 188 -2.48 -29.77 -8.42
N GLY A 189 -1.23 -29.68 -7.95
CA GLY A 189 -0.19 -30.69 -8.18
C GLY A 189 0.12 -31.66 -7.02
N SER A 190 -0.55 -31.58 -5.87
CA SER A 190 -0.27 -32.46 -4.72
C SER A 190 -1.49 -33.29 -4.32
N LYS A 191 -1.25 -34.48 -3.74
CA LYS A 191 -2.14 -35.63 -3.55
C LYS A 191 -3.46 -35.38 -2.77
N THR A 192 -3.77 -34.14 -2.42
CA THR A 192 -4.98 -33.71 -1.70
C THR A 192 -6.22 -33.60 -2.61
N GLY A 193 -6.04 -33.44 -3.93
CA GLY A 193 -7.14 -33.32 -4.89
C GLY A 193 -7.92 -34.62 -5.18
N GLN A 194 -7.27 -35.78 -5.07
CA GLN A 194 -7.92 -37.08 -5.34
C GLN A 194 -8.87 -37.55 -4.22
N ALA A 195 -8.74 -37.01 -3.00
CA ALA A 195 -9.62 -37.37 -1.87
C ALA A 195 -10.96 -36.62 -1.92
N VAL A 196 -10.97 -35.36 -2.39
CA VAL A 196 -12.18 -34.53 -2.46
C VAL A 196 -13.14 -35.00 -3.56
N VAL A 197 -12.60 -35.45 -4.70
CA VAL A 197 -13.41 -35.96 -5.82
C VAL A 197 -14.11 -37.29 -5.47
N ARG A 198 -13.49 -38.14 -4.63
CA ARG A 198 -14.10 -39.39 -4.18
C ARG A 198 -15.11 -39.18 -3.04
N GLY A 199 -14.93 -38.15 -2.23
CA GLY A 199 -15.80 -37.83 -1.09
C GLY A 199 -17.15 -37.23 -1.48
N ILE A 200 -17.21 -36.42 -2.56
CA ILE A 200 -18.43 -35.70 -2.93
C ILE A 200 -19.33 -36.50 -3.90
N LEU A 201 -18.77 -37.42 -4.70
CA LEU A 201 -19.56 -38.33 -5.54
C LEU A 201 -19.97 -39.64 -4.83
N GLY A 202 -19.29 -40.03 -3.75
CA GLY A 202 -19.57 -41.27 -3.01
C GLY A 202 -20.77 -41.20 -2.05
N SER A 203 -21.22 -40.01 -1.66
CA SER A 203 -22.32 -39.83 -0.69
C SER A 203 -23.70 -39.67 -1.33
N LEU A 204 -23.80 -39.67 -2.66
CA LEU A 204 -25.06 -39.51 -3.41
C LEU A 204 -25.58 -40.80 -4.08
N PHE A 205 -24.83 -41.90 -4.05
CA PHE A 205 -25.20 -43.19 -4.68
C PHE A 205 -25.30 -44.39 -3.72
N ARG A 206 -25.42 -44.16 -2.40
CA ARG A 206 -25.66 -45.25 -1.43
C ARG A 206 -26.87 -44.96 -0.54
N LYS A 207 -28.07 -45.10 -1.11
CA LYS A 207 -29.30 -45.27 -0.34
C LYS A 207 -30.27 -46.20 -1.10
N ARG A 208 -30.55 -47.33 -0.44
CA ARG A 208 -31.50 -48.41 -0.76
C ARG A 208 -31.04 -49.47 -1.76
#